data_AF-A0A5K1EWV8-F1
#
_entry.id   AF-A0A5K1EWV8-F1
#
_cell.length_a   1.000
_cell.length_b   1.000
_cell.length_c   1.000
_cell.angle_alpha   90.00
_cell.angle_beta   90.00
_cell.angle_gamma   90.00
#
_symmetry.space_group_name_H-M   'P 1'
#
loop_
_entity.id
_entity.type
_entity.pdbx_description
1 polymer ?
#
loop_
_entity_poly.entity_id
_entity_poly.type
_entity_poly.pdbx_seq_one_letter_code
_entity_poly.pdbx_strand_id
1 'polypeptide(L)' 'SNDFGQLGDGTEERSDRPKRVKLLQTEIVKSVSCGAHCTAAIAEPRENDGTQPKGKLWVWGQNQ' A
#
# COMPACT_ATOMS: atom_id res chain seq x y z
N SER A 1 -3.92 -8.48 -11.71
CA SER A 1 -3.05 -9.62 -11.39
C SER A 1 -2.49 -9.40 -9.99
N ASN A 2 -2.02 -10.46 -9.34
CA ASN A 2 -1.33 -10.37 -8.05
C ASN A 2 -0.04 -11.21 -8.04
N ASP A 3 0.52 -11.51 -9.22
CA ASP A 3 1.57 -12.52 -9.36
C ASP A 3 2.87 -12.17 -8.60
N PHE A 4 3.02 -10.93 -8.13
CA PHE A 4 4.15 -10.46 -7.32
C PHE A 4 3.69 -9.77 -6.03
N GLY A 5 2.44 -9.98 -5.60
CA GLY A 5 1.88 -9.36 -4.41
C GLY A 5 1.50 -7.88 -4.58
N GLN A 6 1.38 -7.38 -5.80
CA GLN A 6 1.08 -5.97 -6.08
C GLN A 6 -0.31 -5.50 -5.57
N LEU A 7 -1.21 -6.42 -5.21
CA LEU A 7 -2.48 -6.07 -4.54
C LEU A 7 -2.29 -5.70 -3.06
N GLY A 8 -1.19 -6.12 -2.42
CA GLY A 8 -0.88 -5.75 -1.03
C GLY A 8 -1.78 -6.42 0.03
N ASP A 9 -2.46 -7.51 -0.31
CA ASP A 9 -3.33 -8.25 0.62
C ASP A 9 -2.58 -9.33 1.44
N GLY A 10 -1.26 -9.42 1.28
CA GLY A 10 -0.40 -10.41 1.93
C GLY A 10 -0.31 -11.74 1.19
N THR A 11 -0.86 -11.84 -0.01
CA THR A 11 -0.81 -13.03 -0.88
C THR A 11 -0.24 -12.67 -2.26
N GLU A 12 0.08 -13.69 -3.05
CA GLU A 12 0.34 -13.57 -4.50
C GLU A 12 -0.83 -14.15 -5.34
N GLU A 13 -1.99 -14.32 -4.70
CA GLU A 13 -3.17 -14.89 -5.35
C GLU A 13 -4.02 -13.79 -5.99
N ARG A 14 -4.54 -14.06 -7.20
CA ARG A 14 -5.50 -13.16 -7.84
C ARG A 14 -6.75 -13.03 -6.96
N SER A 15 -7.26 -11.81 -6.85
CA SER A 15 -8.61 -11.57 -6.31
C SER A 15 -9.48 -10.84 -7.33
N ASP A 16 -10.75 -11.24 -7.38
CA ASP A 16 -11.82 -10.61 -8.16
C ASP A 16 -12.69 -9.66 -7.33
N ARG A 17 -12.42 -9.56 -6.02
CA ARG A 17 -13.15 -8.72 -5.07
C ARG A 17 -12.21 -7.75 -4.37
N PRO A 18 -12.65 -6.52 -4.06
CA PRO A 18 -11.86 -5.60 -3.26
C PRO A 18 -11.49 -6.21 -1.90
N LYS A 19 -10.19 -6.19 -1.57
CA LYS A 19 -9.66 -6.57 -0.26
C LYS A 19 -8.99 -5.37 0.39
N ARG A 20 -9.11 -5.26 1.71
CA ARG A 20 -8.44 -4.21 2.48
C ARG A 20 -6.96 -4.52 2.62
N VAL A 21 -6.10 -3.58 2.20
CA VAL A 21 -4.65 -3.61 2.45
C VAL A 21 -4.39 -3.35 3.93
N LYS A 22 -4.11 -4.40 4.71
CA LYS A 22 -3.94 -4.29 6.17
C LYS A 22 -2.75 -3.42 6.58
N LEU A 23 -1.72 -3.36 5.73
CA LEU A 23 -0.51 -2.57 5.94
C LEU A 23 -0.79 -1.07 6.16
N LEU A 24 -1.87 -0.55 5.54
CA LEU A 24 -2.22 0.87 5.56
C LEU A 24 -3.36 1.19 6.54
N GLN A 25 -3.72 0.26 7.44
CA GLN A 25 -4.89 0.43 8.31
C GLN A 25 -4.77 1.62 9.27
N THR A 26 -3.56 1.94 9.72
CA THR A 26 -3.26 3.08 10.61
C THR A 26 -3.02 4.39 9.86
N GLU A 27 -3.10 4.35 8.53
CA GLU A 27 -2.75 5.47 7.66
C GLU A 27 -3.99 6.06 6.98
N ILE A 28 -3.87 7.30 6.53
CA ILE A 28 -4.77 8.00 5.63
C ILE A 28 -4.08 8.09 4.28
N VAL A 29 -4.51 7.24 3.34
CA VAL A 29 -3.95 7.22 1.98
C VAL A 29 -4.40 8.47 1.23
N LYS A 30 -3.44 9.20 0.67
CA LYS A 30 -3.65 10.43 -0.10
C LYS A 30 -3.62 10.19 -1.61
N SER A 31 -2.72 9.33 -2.06
CA SER A 31 -2.56 8.98 -3.46
C SER A 31 -2.02 7.57 -3.62
N VAL A 32 -2.34 6.94 -4.76
CA VAL A 32 -1.88 5.62 -5.15
C VAL A 32 -1.45 5.66 -6.61
N SER A 33 -0.38 4.95 -6.95
CA SER A 33 0.05 4.70 -8.31
C SER A 33 0.39 3.22 -8.48
N CYS A 34 0.03 2.65 -9.62
CA CYS A 34 0.28 1.24 -9.95
C CYS A 34 1.25 1.16 -11.13
N GLY A 35 2.38 0.47 -10.92
CA GLY A 35 3.27 0.04 -11.99
C GLY A 35 2.80 -1.27 -12.62
N ALA A 36 3.67 -1.90 -13.43
CA ALA A 36 3.37 -3.19 -14.06
C ALA A 36 3.15 -4.30 -13.02
N HIS A 37 4.02 -4.35 -11.99
CA HIS A 37 4.05 -5.41 -10.98
C HIS A 37 4.27 -4.88 -9.57
N CYS A 38 4.03 -3.59 -9.34
CA CYS A 38 4.17 -2.95 -8.05
C CYS A 38 3.10 -1.88 -7.84
N THR A 39 2.90 -1.53 -6.58
CA THR A 39 2.01 -0.44 -6.18
C THR A 39 2.75 0.45 -5.20
N ALA A 40 2.58 1.75 -5.35
CA ALA A 40 3.11 2.77 -4.45
C ALA A 40 1.97 3.63 -3.90
N ALA A 41 2.09 4.07 -2.66
CA ALA A 41 1.12 4.96 -2.02
C ALA A 41 1.82 6.03 -1.18
N ILE A 42 1.27 7.25 -1.22
CA ILE A 42 1.59 8.30 -0.25
C ILE A 42 0.48 8.31 0.79
N ALA A 43 0.86 8.20 2.06
CA ALA A 43 -0.08 8.19 3.17
C ALA A 43 0.46 8.95 4.37
N GLU A 44 -0.45 9.37 5.23
CA GLU A 44 -0.15 10.09 6.46
C GLU A 44 -0.67 9.29 7.66
N PRO A 45 0.02 9.30 8.83
CA PRO A 45 -0.51 8.67 10.02
C PRO A 45 -1.88 9.26 10.40
N ARG A 46 -2.85 8.40 10.76
CA ARG A 46 -4.14 8.86 11.28
C ARG A 46 -3.99 9.67 12.57
N GLU A 47 -3.05 9.23 13.40
CA GLU A 47 -2.65 9.88 14.63
C GLU A 47 -1.23 10.40 14.45
N ASN A 48 -1.04 11.70 14.67
CA ASN A 48 0.28 12.32 14.64
C ASN A 48 0.44 13.18 15.89
N ASP A 49 1.36 12.79 16.77
CA ASP A 49 1.73 13.50 18.00
C ASP A 49 2.68 14.70 17.74
N GLY A 50 2.95 15.00 16.46
CA GLY A 50 3.85 16.07 16.03
C GLY A 50 5.30 15.63 15.91
N THR A 51 5.64 14.38 16.27
CA THR A 51 7.01 13.85 16.17
C THR A 51 7.26 13.08 14.87
N GLN A 52 6.20 12.59 14.21
CA GLN A 52 6.33 11.82 12.98
C GLN A 52 6.22 12.67 11.71
N PRO A 53 6.95 12.29 10.63
CA PRO A 53 6.77 12.90 9.32
C PRO A 53 5.32 12.79 8.86
N LYS A 54 4.79 13.89 8.29
CA LYS A 54 3.41 13.94 7.83
C LYS A 54 3.15 13.03 6.63
N GLY A 55 4.16 12.73 5.80
CA GLY A 55 4.02 11.85 4.64
C GLY A 55 4.98 10.66 4.68
N LYS A 56 4.45 9.47 4.42
CA LYS A 56 5.18 8.21 4.24
C LYS A 56 4.95 7.68 2.83
N LEU A 57 6.02 7.24 2.18
CA LEU A 57 5.96 6.48 0.94
C LEU A 57 5.93 4.99 1.27
N TRP A 58 4.92 4.29 0.75
CA TRP A 58 4.77 2.85 0.83
C TRP A 58 4.94 2.25 -0.56
N VAL A 59 5.70 1.17 -0.67
CA VAL A 59 5.90 0.44 -1.93
C VAL A 59 5.81 -1.06 -1.65
N TRP A 60 5.08 -1.78 -2.48
CA TRP A 60 4.99 -3.24 -2.43
C TRP A 60 4.81 -3.84 -3.82
N GLY A 61 5.05 -5.14 -3.95
CA GLY A 61 5.06 -5.87 -5.21
C GLY A 61 6.45 -6.37 -5.57
N GLN A 62 6.71 -6.52 -6.86
CA GLN A 62 8.00 -6.97 -7.39
C GLN A 62 9.15 -6.03 -6.98
N ASN A 63 10.25 -6.62 -6.50
CA ASN A 63 11.49 -5.93 -6.14
C ASN A 63 12.68 -6.68 -6.77
N GLN A 64 13.12 -6.26 -7.95
CA GLN A 64 14.25 -6.85 -8.67
C GLN A 64 15.52 -6.04 -8.48
#